data_AF-K1YYR7-F1
#
_entry.id   AF-K1YYR7-F1
#
_cell.length_a   1.000
_cell.length_b   1.000
_cell.length_c   1.000
_cell.angle_alpha   90.00
_cell.angle_beta   90.00
_cell.angle_gamma   90.00
#
_symmetry.space_group_name_H-M   'P 1'
#
loop_
_entity.id
_entity.type
_entity.pdbx_description
1 polymer ?
#
loop_
_entity_poly.entity_id
_entity_poly.type
_entity_poly.pdbx_seq_one_letter_code
_entity_poly.pdbx_strand_id
1 'polypeptide(L)'
;MNKVDKINESIALLEELATNSELLAELSPKQHLALMKVAGQLSRPDRLEIIKRQRANYKNKREKVVLKERQARASTGIRQARLDAVFQAPPMLAPGTVHPPAHEMSKP
;
A
#
# COMPACT_ATOMS: atom_id res chain seq x y z
N MET A 1 -2.86 17.25 7.48
CA MET A 1 -2.03 17.60 6.31
C MET A 1 -1.27 16.36 5.87
N ASN A 2 -1.56 15.83 4.68
CA ASN A 2 -0.88 14.62 4.21
C ASN A 2 0.57 14.95 3.84
N LYS A 3 1.45 13.94 3.91
CA LYS A 3 2.88 14.12 3.56
C LYS A 3 3.07 14.55 2.10
N VAL A 4 2.18 14.13 1.21
CA VAL A 4 2.20 14.51 -0.22
C VAL A 4 1.92 16.01 -0.38
N ASP A 5 0.94 16.54 0.34
CA ASP A 5 0.60 17.97 0.30
C ASP A 5 1.79 18.84 0.72
N LYS A 6 2.49 18.46 1.80
CA LYS A 6 3.70 19.16 2.26
C LYS A 6 4.85 19.10 1.26
N ILE A 7 4.96 18.02 0.49
CA ILE A 7 5.98 17.89 -0.57
C ILE A 7 5.65 18.88 -1.69
N ASN A 8 4.39 18.99 -2.09
CA ASN A 8 3.97 19.91 -3.14
C ASN A 8 4.19 21.37 -2.73
N GLU A 9 3.85 21.74 -1.49
CA GLU A 9 4.13 23.08 -0.95
C GLU A 9 5.63 23.38 -0.93
N SER A 10 6.46 22.41 -0.52
CA SER A 10 7.91 22.57 -0.52
C SER A 10 8.47 22.75 -1.94
N ILE A 11 7.93 22.03 -2.93
CA ILE A 11 8.34 22.17 -4.34
C ILE A 11 8.01 23.58 -4.84
N ALA A 12 6.77 24.05 -4.62
CA ALA A 12 6.35 25.39 -5.04
C ALA A 12 7.23 26.48 -4.43
N LEU A 13 7.55 26.37 -3.14
CA LEU A 13 8.44 27.30 -2.44
C LEU A 13 9.87 27.26 -3.00
N LEU A 14 10.41 26.08 -3.30
CA LEU A 14 11.74 25.94 -3.89
C LEU A 14 11.82 26.50 -5.31
N GLU A 15 10.75 26.37 -6.09
CA GLU A 15 10.63 26.97 -7.42
C GLU A 15 10.61 28.50 -7.34
N GLU A 16 9.82 29.06 -6.42
CA GLU A 16 9.77 30.51 -6.19
C GLU A 16 11.13 31.07 -5.75
N LEU A 17 11.82 30.38 -4.83
CA LEU A 17 13.19 30.74 -4.43
C LEU A 17 14.20 30.62 -5.57
N ALA A 18 13.99 29.71 -6.51
CA ALA A 18 14.86 29.54 -7.67
C ALA A 18 14.64 30.64 -8.74
N THR A 19 13.42 31.18 -8.85
CA THR A 19 13.10 32.28 -9.77
C THR A 19 13.38 33.66 -9.19
N ASN A 20 13.22 33.83 -7.87
CA ASN A 20 13.33 35.13 -7.20
C ASN A 20 14.57 35.18 -6.29
N SER A 21 15.70 35.63 -6.85
CA SER A 21 16.98 35.75 -6.14
C SER A 21 16.96 36.72 -4.96
N GLU A 22 16.01 37.65 -4.90
CA GLU A 22 15.85 38.61 -3.79
C GLU A 22 15.43 37.91 -2.50
N LEU A 23 14.55 36.91 -2.58
CA LEU A 23 14.10 36.12 -1.43
C LEU A 23 15.26 35.31 -0.82
N LEU A 24 16.25 34.91 -1.64
CA LEU A 24 17.47 34.28 -1.15
C LEU A 24 18.35 35.23 -0.33
N ALA A 25 18.31 36.52 -0.61
CA ALA A 25 19.08 37.53 0.12
C ALA A 25 18.46 37.88 1.48
N GLU A 26 17.14 37.71 1.64
CA GLU A 26 16.43 37.93 2.91
C GLU A 26 16.67 36.81 3.93
N LEU A 27 17.10 35.63 3.48
CA LEU A 27 17.40 34.49 4.33
C LEU A 27 18.62 34.77 5.23
N SER A 28 18.52 34.39 6.50
CA SER A 28 19.69 34.43 7.37
C SER A 28 20.79 33.47 6.85
N PRO A 29 22.08 33.76 7.09
CA PRO A 29 23.18 32.92 6.62
C PRO A 29 23.07 31.45 7.05
N LYS A 30 22.52 31.21 8.26
CA LYS A 30 22.28 29.87 8.79
C LYS A 30 21.19 29.12 8.01
N GLN A 31 20.09 29.81 7.69
CA GLN A 31 18.99 29.22 6.92
C GLN A 31 19.44 28.92 5.49
N HIS A 32 20.15 29.86 4.85
CA HIS A 32 20.70 29.67 3.52
C HIS A 32 21.64 28.45 3.47
N LEU A 33 22.59 28.35 4.42
CA LEU A 33 23.50 27.21 4.51
C LEU A 33 22.75 25.89 4.72
N ALA A 34 21.77 25.87 5.62
CA ALA A 34 20.98 24.68 5.91
C ALA A 34 20.17 24.22 4.67
N LEU A 35 19.52 25.16 3.97
CA LEU A 35 18.76 24.90 2.75
C LEU A 35 19.66 24.29 1.68
N MET A 36 20.79 24.94 1.37
CA MET A 36 21.73 24.48 0.35
C MET A 36 22.33 23.12 0.68
N LYS A 37 22.67 22.88 1.96
CA LYS A 37 23.21 21.59 2.41
C LYS A 37 22.20 20.47 2.21
N VAL A 38 20.95 20.65 2.63
CA VAL A 38 19.89 19.63 2.50
C VAL A 38 19.51 19.42 1.05
N ALA A 39 19.35 20.49 0.26
CA ALA A 39 19.07 20.40 -1.17
C ALA A 39 20.18 19.65 -1.93
N GLY A 40 21.44 19.98 -1.61
CA GLY A 40 22.62 19.29 -2.14
C GLY A 40 22.64 17.80 -1.79
N GLN A 41 22.39 17.45 -0.53
CA GLN A 41 22.31 16.04 -0.08
C GLN A 41 21.15 15.27 -0.73
N LEU A 42 20.04 15.95 -1.02
CA LEU A 42 18.89 15.33 -1.68
C LEU A 42 19.19 15.05 -3.15
N SER A 43 19.76 16.03 -3.85
CA SER A 43 20.12 15.99 -5.28
C SER A 43 21.31 15.07 -5.56
N ARG A 44 22.37 15.18 -4.77
CA ARG A 44 23.61 14.38 -4.88
C ARG A 44 23.92 13.68 -3.56
N PRO A 45 23.19 12.59 -3.24
CA PRO A 45 23.44 11.79 -2.04
C PRO A 45 24.79 11.05 -2.12
N ASP A 46 25.35 10.76 -0.95
CA ASP A 46 26.55 9.91 -0.84
C ASP A 46 26.27 8.46 -1.28
N ARG A 47 27.33 7.72 -1.64
CA ARG A 47 27.27 6.34 -2.12
C ARG A 47 26.49 5.41 -1.19
N LEU A 48 26.68 5.54 0.13
CA LEU A 48 25.96 4.73 1.12
C LEU A 48 24.45 5.01 1.08
N GLU A 49 24.07 6.28 0.95
CA GLU A 49 22.68 6.70 0.89
C GLU A 49 22.03 6.27 -0.43
N ILE A 50 22.76 6.31 -1.55
CA ILE A 50 22.31 5.76 -2.85
C ILE A 50 21.95 4.28 -2.70
N ILE A 51 22.86 3.48 -2.12
CA ILE A 51 22.63 2.04 -1.92
C ILE A 51 21.40 1.80 -1.03
N LYS A 52 21.26 2.58 0.05
CA LYS A 52 20.10 2.50 0.95
C LYS A 52 18.79 2.82 0.23
N ARG A 53 18.75 3.89 -0.58
CA ARG A 53 17.58 4.27 -1.40
C ARG A 53 17.23 3.16 -2.40
N GLN A 54 18.22 2.57 -3.07
CA GLN A 54 17.99 1.47 -4.01
C GLN A 54 17.41 0.23 -3.33
N ARG A 55 17.95 -0.17 -2.17
CA ARG A 55 17.43 -1.30 -1.39
C ARG A 55 16.01 -1.07 -0.92
N ALA A 56 15.70 0.13 -0.44
CA ALA A 56 14.34 0.50 -0.05
C ALA A 56 13.36 0.43 -1.23
N ASN A 57 13.76 0.95 -2.40
CA ASN A 57 12.94 0.89 -3.61
C ASN A 57 12.70 -0.55 -4.07
N TYR A 58 13.73 -1.41 -4.04
CA TYR A 58 13.59 -2.82 -4.37
C TYR A 58 12.63 -3.53 -3.41
N LYS A 59 12.79 -3.31 -2.10
CA LYS A 59 11.91 -3.86 -1.07
C LYS A 59 10.46 -3.44 -1.31
N ASN A 60 10.20 -2.15 -1.50
CA ASN A 60 8.85 -1.63 -1.74
C ASN A 60 8.21 -2.21 -3.01
N LYS A 61 8.99 -2.36 -4.09
CA LYS A 61 8.51 -3.01 -5.33
C LYS A 61 8.15 -4.47 -5.09
N ARG A 62 9.03 -5.21 -4.40
CA ARG A 62 8.80 -6.63 -4.07
C ARG A 62 7.58 -6.80 -3.18
N GLU A 63 7.41 -5.98 -2.14
CA GLU A 63 6.26 -6.03 -1.23
C GLU A 63 4.93 -5.81 -1.98
N LYS A 64 4.89 -4.86 -2.93
CA LYS A 64 3.71 -4.66 -3.79
C LYS A 64 3.37 -5.90 -4.61
N VAL A 65 4.37 -6.55 -5.20
CA VAL A 65 4.19 -7.80 -5.96
C VAL A 65 3.68 -8.91 -5.06
N VAL A 66 4.31 -9.14 -3.90
CA VAL A 66 3.90 -10.19 -2.95
C VAL A 66 2.48 -9.95 -2.44
N LEU A 67 2.10 -8.70 -2.18
CA LEU A 67 0.76 -8.36 -1.73
C LEU A 67 -0.28 -8.63 -2.82
N LYS A 68 0.02 -8.25 -4.06
CA LYS A 68 -0.83 -8.55 -5.23
C LYS A 68 -1.00 -10.06 -5.43
N GLU A 69 0.09 -10.82 -5.38
CA GLU A 69 0.07 -12.28 -5.49
C GLU A 69 -0.65 -12.95 -4.33
N ARG A 70 -0.52 -12.41 -3.11
CA ARG A 70 -1.24 -12.90 -1.94
C ARG A 70 -2.74 -12.71 -2.13
N GLN A 71 -3.17 -11.53 -2.57
CA GLN A 71 -4.56 -11.23 -2.87
C GLN A 71 -5.10 -12.16 -3.98
N ALA A 72 -4.37 -12.33 -5.07
CA ALA A 72 -4.75 -13.24 -6.16
C ALA A 72 -4.87 -14.69 -5.70
N ARG A 73 -3.93 -15.19 -4.87
CA ARG A 73 -4.04 -16.54 -4.29
C ARG A 73 -5.22 -16.67 -3.35
N ALA A 74 -5.53 -15.63 -2.56
CA ALA A 74 -6.67 -15.62 -1.66
C ALA A 74 -7.99 -15.71 -2.44
N SER A 75 -8.11 -15.06 -3.60
CA SER A 75 -9.32 -15.10 -4.44
C SER A 75 -9.50 -16.39 -5.26
N THR A 76 -8.56 -17.33 -5.22
CA THR A 76 -8.71 -18.60 -5.96
C THR A 76 -9.83 -19.47 -5.38
N GLY A 77 -10.60 -20.13 -6.24
CA GLY A 77 -11.76 -20.93 -5.84
C GLY A 77 -11.47 -22.00 -4.80
N ILE A 78 -10.34 -22.72 -4.91
CA ILE A 78 -9.92 -23.71 -3.90
C ILE A 78 -9.69 -23.06 -2.54
N ARG A 79 -9.10 -21.85 -2.50
CA ARG A 79 -8.80 -21.18 -1.24
C ARG A 79 -10.02 -20.48 -0.65
N GLN A 80 -10.92 -19.98 -1.49
CA GLN A 80 -12.24 -19.49 -1.10
C GLN A 80 -13.10 -20.61 -0.51
N ALA A 81 -13.24 -21.73 -1.21
CA ALA A 81 -13.99 -22.90 -0.72
C ALA A 81 -13.42 -23.51 0.57
N ARG A 82 -12.13 -23.31 0.87
CA ARG A 82 -11.53 -23.69 2.17
C ARG A 82 -11.86 -22.72 3.30
N LEU A 83 -12.18 -21.47 2.99
CA LEU A 83 -12.65 -20.49 3.99
C LEU A 83 -14.14 -20.67 4.25
N ASP A 84 -14.88 -21.17 3.26
CA ASP A 84 -16.28 -21.53 3.43
C ASP A 84 -16.42 -22.64 4.48
N ALA A 85 -17.42 -22.49 5.34
CA ALA A 85 -17.69 -23.48 6.37
C ALA A 85 -18.01 -24.83 5.71
N VAL A 86 -17.20 -25.85 6.00
CA VAL A 86 -17.37 -27.23 5.50
C VAL A 86 -18.78 -27.76 5.77
N PHE A 87 -19.41 -27.26 6.84
CA PHE A 87 -20.79 -27.57 7.18
C PHE A 87 -21.51 -26.28 7.60
N GLN A 88 -22.56 -25.92 6.86
CA GLN A 88 -23.58 -25.00 7.34
C GLN A 88 -24.81 -25.81 7.73
N ALA A 89 -25.27 -25.62 8.98
CA ALA A 89 -26.45 -26.30 9.46
C ALA A 89 -27.67 -25.92 8.59
N PRO A 90 -28.46 -26.89 8.13
CA PRO A 90 -29.69 -26.61 7.40
C PRO A 90 -30.61 -25.70 8.24
N PRO A 91 -31.35 -24.78 7.61
CA PRO A 91 -32.32 -23.97 8.32
C PRO A 91 -33.31 -24.89 9.05
N MET A 92 -33.58 -24.59 10.33
CA MET A 92 -34.57 -25.33 11.10
C MET A 92 -35.91 -25.29 10.36
N LEU A 93 -36.44 -26.48 10.09
CA LEU A 93 -37.80 -26.62 9.57
C LEU A 93 -38.79 -26.01 10.56
N ALA A 94 -39.77 -25.28 10.06
CA ALA A 94 -40.89 -24.84 10.89
C ALA A 94 -41.61 -26.07 11.46
N PRO A 95 -42.11 -26.01 12.71
CA PRO A 95 -42.85 -27.13 13.30
C PRO A 95 -44.10 -27.41 12.44
N GLY A 96 -44.07 -28.53 11.69
CA GLY A 96 -45.19 -28.98 10.85
C GLY A 96 -44.87 -29.39 9.40
N THR A 97 -43.63 -29.26 8.91
CA THR A 97 -43.29 -29.72 7.56
C THR A 97 -43.11 -31.24 7.52
N VAL A 98 -44.10 -31.96 7.01
CA VAL A 98 -44.05 -33.41 6.77
C VAL A 98 -43.21 -33.67 5.52
N HIS A 99 -42.07 -34.34 5.64
CA HIS A 99 -41.30 -34.77 4.48
C HIS A 99 -41.99 -36.02 3.88
N PRO A 100 -42.29 -36.06 2.56
CA PRO A 100 -42.79 -37.28 1.94
C PRO A 100 -41.74 -38.40 2.05
N PRO A 101 -42.16 -39.67 2.22
CA PRO A 101 -41.23 -40.78 2.43
C PRO A 101 -40.29 -40.91 1.22
N ALA A 102 -38.98 -40.88 1.48
CA ALA A 102 -37.97 -41.06 0.46
C ALA A 102 -38.14 -42.43 -0.21
N HIS A 103 -38.22 -42.48 -1.55
CA HIS A 103 -38.16 -43.74 -2.28
C HIS A 103 -36.76 -44.33 -2.13
N GLU A 104 -36.66 -45.44 -1.40
CA GLU A 104 -35.43 -46.22 -1.32
C GLU A 104 -35.14 -46.81 -2.71
N MET A 105 -33.97 -46.47 -3.27
CA MET A 105 -33.49 -47.10 -4.49
C MET A 105 -33.22 -48.58 -4.21
N SER A 106 -33.86 -49.47 -4.96
CA SER A 106 -33.66 -50.92 -4.83
C SER A 106 -32.18 -51.24 -4.98
N LYS A 107 -31.61 -51.97 -4.01
CA LYS A 107 -30.24 -52.49 -4.12
C LYS A 107 -30.13 -53.40 -5.34
N PRO A 108 -28.98 -53.39 -6.05
CA PRO A 108 -28.75 -54.26 -7.20
C PRO A 108 -28.67 -55.74 -6.81
#